data_AF-A0AAU3UXZ5-F1
#
_entry.id   AF-A0AAU3UXZ5-F1
#
_cell.length_a   1.000
_cell.length_b   1.000
_cell.length_c   1.000
_cell.angle_alpha   90.00
_cell.angle_beta   90.00
_cell.angle_gamma   90.00
#
_symmetry.space_group_name_H-M   'P 1'
#
loop_
_entity.id
_entity.type
_entity.pdbx_description
1 polymer ?
#
loop_
_entity_poly.entity_id
_entity_poly.type
_entity_poly.pdbx_seq_one_letter_code
_entity_poly.pdbx_strand_id
1 'polypeptide(L)'
;MSDNWRAVANAVLYKIQFAGALGNDEIQRMATSLVHQPLWDLTVDDEYRALLEALDSGEVLDPVVQVNFSESEKRAFLTAVAAELDKMRPWPERPFREVPLDRWPEFAHLAPIARVEEPWTDLQPLLGKMFRKPAGFNREILPLRLKSGTEIAFLWPGWPGESSTALVALGEKIDPDEIVREILSVSPIDPTTVTTLPAPTTPFTTYEVTPLRPEFVGEHIPGNRIWNGTHVHYLTPAEREPYRVTVANGLLYNSQGALFDTSTARTLWTPQGGRAIFVMDASGEIYSSPEHLLGRFHHSSLLAGTPVAAAGELFAENGRIRLISDHSTHYRPARRFTHQILDSLRRRGVPVDDKQVEYHMPPDVE
;
A
#
# COMPACT_ATOMS: atom_id res chain seq x y z
N MET A 1 -1.81 22.19 17.25
CA MET A 1 -0.82 21.45 18.04
C MET A 1 -1.42 20.08 18.27
N SER A 2 -0.72 19.01 17.90
CA SER A 2 -1.29 17.67 18.06
C SER A 2 -1.30 17.34 19.55
N ASP A 3 -2.40 16.77 20.06
CA ASP A 3 -2.53 16.29 21.46
C ASP A 3 -1.56 15.12 21.81
N ASN A 4 -0.50 14.91 21.01
CA ASN A 4 0.40 13.77 21.09
C ASN A 4 1.32 13.82 22.32
N TRP A 5 1.51 15.00 22.92
CA TRP A 5 2.35 15.15 24.12
C TRP A 5 1.86 14.29 25.29
N ARG A 6 0.54 14.13 25.45
CA ARG A 6 -0.04 13.30 26.52
C ARG A 6 0.31 11.83 26.34
N ALA A 7 0.31 11.33 25.10
CA ALA A 7 0.68 9.94 24.82
C ALA A 7 2.16 9.70 25.14
N VAL A 8 3.04 10.59 24.68
CA VAL A 8 4.49 10.52 24.95
C VAL A 8 4.78 10.61 26.44
N ALA A 9 4.23 11.60 27.15
CA ALA A 9 4.42 11.77 28.59
C ALA A 9 3.97 10.53 29.37
N ASN A 10 2.75 10.02 29.09
CA ASN A 10 2.26 8.79 29.72
C ASN A 10 3.17 7.59 29.45
N ALA A 11 3.69 7.42 28.24
CA ALA A 11 4.56 6.30 27.90
C ALA A 11 5.94 6.38 28.58
N VAL A 12 6.52 7.59 28.68
CA VAL A 12 7.76 7.81 29.43
C VAL A 12 7.55 7.53 30.91
N LEU A 13 6.45 8.02 31.50
CA LEU A 13 6.14 7.81 32.91
C LEU A 13 5.83 6.33 33.21
N TYR A 14 5.11 5.65 32.32
CA TYR A 14 4.86 4.21 32.44
C TYR A 14 6.18 3.39 32.51
N LYS A 15 7.22 3.79 31.77
CA LYS A 15 8.54 3.12 31.79
C LYS A 15 9.32 3.29 33.11
N ILE A 16 8.89 4.19 34.00
CA ILE A 16 9.49 4.44 35.33
C ILE A 16 8.56 4.04 36.49
N GLN A 17 7.40 3.41 36.21
CA GLN A 17 6.37 3.12 37.23
C GLN A 17 6.86 2.22 38.38
N PHE A 18 7.92 1.44 38.17
CA PHE A 18 8.54 0.58 39.17
C PHE A 18 9.90 1.08 39.65
N ALA A 19 10.31 2.29 39.25
CA ALA A 19 11.55 2.88 39.72
C ALA A 19 11.44 3.21 41.22
N GLY A 20 12.49 2.91 41.98
CA GLY A 20 12.55 3.27 43.41
C GLY A 20 12.88 4.75 43.65
N ALA A 21 13.54 5.40 42.69
CA ALA A 21 13.89 6.82 42.71
C ALA A 21 14.18 7.33 41.28
N LEU A 22 13.98 8.64 41.05
CA LEU A 22 14.24 9.31 39.77
C LEU A 22 15.60 10.01 39.77
N GLY A 23 16.66 9.24 40.03
CA GLY A 23 18.04 9.72 40.05
C GLY A 23 18.70 9.78 38.66
N ASN A 24 19.97 10.19 38.63
CA ASN A 24 20.75 10.36 37.40
C ASN A 24 20.78 9.12 36.51
N ASP A 25 20.91 7.92 37.09
CA ASP A 25 20.95 6.66 36.34
C ASP A 25 19.66 6.46 35.53
N GLU A 26 18.51 6.80 36.13
CA GLU A 26 17.20 6.65 35.50
C GLU A 26 16.99 7.69 34.38
N ILE A 27 17.48 8.91 34.60
CA ILE A 27 17.46 9.98 33.60
C ILE A 27 18.30 9.58 32.38
N GLN A 28 19.52 9.11 32.60
CA GLN A 28 20.41 8.65 31.52
C GLN A 28 19.84 7.44 30.78
N ARG A 29 19.29 6.46 31.52
CA ARG A 29 18.61 5.29 30.95
C ARG A 29 17.45 5.71 30.05
N MET A 30 16.63 6.67 30.50
CA MET A 30 15.50 7.15 29.73
C MET A 30 15.93 7.91 28.48
N ALA A 31 16.86 8.86 28.60
CA ALA A 31 17.37 9.63 27.46
C ALA A 31 18.00 8.70 26.40
N THR A 32 18.83 7.74 26.84
CA THR A 32 19.42 6.71 25.97
C THR A 32 18.33 5.86 25.31
N SER A 33 17.30 5.46 26.06
CA SER A 33 16.16 4.72 25.49
C SER A 33 15.43 5.53 24.42
N LEU A 34 15.15 6.82 24.62
CA LEU A 34 14.43 7.63 23.63
C LEU A 34 15.25 7.83 22.36
N VAL A 35 16.57 8.05 22.49
CA VAL A 35 17.47 8.16 21.34
C VAL A 35 17.49 6.87 20.51
N HIS A 36 17.68 5.72 21.15
CA HIS A 36 17.90 4.46 20.43
C HIS A 36 16.59 3.68 20.14
N GLN A 37 15.57 3.82 20.97
CA GLN A 37 14.30 3.08 20.93
C GLN A 37 13.12 4.03 21.23
N PRO A 38 12.70 4.81 20.22
CA PRO A 38 11.71 5.85 20.43
C PRO A 38 10.35 5.16 20.64
N LEU A 39 9.40 5.95 21.07
CA LEU A 39 8.03 5.55 21.23
C LEU A 39 7.38 5.51 19.84
N TRP A 40 6.96 4.31 19.45
CA TRP A 40 6.24 4.07 18.20
C TRP A 40 7.06 4.47 16.97
N ASP A 41 6.50 5.28 16.07
CA ASP A 41 7.16 5.80 14.85
C ASP A 41 7.58 7.28 14.99
N LEU A 42 7.69 7.78 16.22
CA LEU A 42 8.13 9.16 16.48
C LEU A 42 9.65 9.29 16.25
N THR A 43 10.06 10.48 15.78
CA THR A 43 11.48 10.85 15.82
C THR A 43 11.86 11.33 17.21
N VAL A 44 13.16 11.29 17.54
CA VAL A 44 13.68 11.86 18.80
C VAL A 44 13.29 13.33 18.93
N ASP A 45 13.18 14.06 17.82
CA ASP A 45 12.75 15.45 17.81
C ASP A 45 11.24 15.61 18.09
N ASP A 46 10.39 14.70 17.60
CA ASP A 46 8.96 14.69 17.93
C ASP A 46 8.74 14.36 19.41
N GLU A 47 9.47 13.38 19.95
CA GLU A 47 9.44 13.04 21.38
C GLU A 47 9.95 14.19 22.24
N TYR A 48 11.07 14.80 21.87
CA TYR A 48 11.62 15.96 22.57
C TYR A 48 10.64 17.14 22.58
N ARG A 49 10.05 17.48 21.42
CA ARG A 49 9.03 18.53 21.34
C ARG A 49 7.81 18.21 22.21
N ALA A 50 7.36 16.94 22.21
CA ALA A 50 6.28 16.48 23.06
C ALA A 50 6.62 16.59 24.56
N LEU A 51 7.86 16.29 24.97
CA LEU A 51 8.30 16.49 26.35
C LEU A 51 8.27 17.97 26.76
N LEU A 52 8.73 18.86 25.88
CA LEU A 52 8.67 20.31 26.13
C LEU A 52 7.23 20.82 26.23
N GLU A 53 6.36 20.38 25.34
CA GLU A 53 4.93 20.74 25.36
C GLU A 53 4.23 20.22 26.63
N ALA A 54 4.56 19.00 27.08
CA ALA A 54 4.08 18.46 28.34
C ALA A 54 4.48 19.33 29.54
N LEU A 55 5.74 19.81 29.55
CA LEU A 55 6.26 20.67 30.61
C LEU A 55 5.56 22.05 30.61
N ASP A 56 5.34 22.63 29.43
CA ASP A 56 4.71 23.96 29.26
C ASP A 56 3.19 23.94 29.53
N SER A 57 2.52 22.81 29.28
CA SER A 57 1.05 22.69 29.39
C SER A 57 0.46 23.09 30.75
N GLY A 58 1.23 22.95 31.83
CA GLY A 58 0.74 23.11 33.20
C GLY A 58 -0.28 22.05 33.65
N GLU A 59 -0.62 21.07 32.80
CA GLU A 59 -1.57 20.00 33.10
C GLU A 59 -0.95 18.85 33.91
N VAL A 60 -1.79 17.98 34.48
CA VAL A 60 -1.31 16.75 35.14
C VAL A 60 -0.67 15.84 34.09
N LEU A 61 0.56 15.37 34.34
CA LEU A 61 1.36 14.66 33.34
C LEU A 61 0.92 13.20 33.11
N ASP A 62 0.27 12.58 34.09
CA ASP A 62 -0.07 11.16 34.09
C ASP A 62 -1.55 10.84 34.36
N PRO A 63 -2.49 11.45 33.60
CA PRO A 63 -3.92 11.27 33.85
C PRO A 63 -4.39 9.82 33.65
N VAL A 64 -3.61 8.98 32.97
CA VAL A 64 -3.94 7.58 32.65
C VAL A 64 -3.17 6.60 33.54
N VAL A 65 -1.85 6.79 33.67
CA VAL A 65 -0.97 5.88 34.43
C VAL A 65 -0.41 6.62 35.64
N GLN A 66 -1.10 6.54 36.78
CA GLN A 66 -0.62 7.19 38.00
C GLN A 66 0.63 6.50 38.54
N VAL A 67 1.78 7.15 38.39
CA VAL A 67 3.04 6.65 38.96
C VAL A 67 3.21 7.18 40.38
N ASN A 68 3.93 6.44 41.22
CA ASN A 68 4.12 6.77 42.64
C ASN A 68 5.16 7.89 42.86
N PHE A 69 4.98 9.01 42.15
CA PHE A 69 5.82 10.21 42.23
C PHE A 69 4.92 11.45 42.19
N SER A 70 5.30 12.49 42.94
CA SER A 70 4.61 13.77 42.92
C SER A 70 4.68 14.45 41.54
N GLU A 71 3.74 15.34 41.24
CA GLU A 71 3.80 16.17 40.01
C GLU A 71 5.14 16.91 39.88
N SER A 72 5.68 17.43 40.98
CA SER A 72 6.97 18.11 40.99
C SER A 72 8.13 17.18 40.62
N GLU A 73 8.13 15.93 41.13
CA GLU A 73 9.17 14.95 40.82
C GLU A 73 9.09 14.51 39.35
N LYS A 74 7.88 14.28 38.83
CA LYS A 74 7.66 13.93 37.41
C LYS A 74 8.13 15.04 36.48
N ARG A 75 7.78 16.31 36.79
CA ARG A 75 8.20 17.48 36.02
C ARG A 75 9.71 17.70 36.07
N ALA A 76 10.33 17.55 37.25
CA ALA A 76 11.78 17.63 37.40
C ALA A 76 12.49 16.53 36.59
N PHE A 77 11.95 15.31 36.60
CA PHE A 77 12.46 14.19 35.82
C PHE A 77 12.38 14.44 34.32
N LEU A 78 11.21 14.81 33.78
CA LEU A 78 11.08 15.12 32.34
C LEU A 78 11.97 16.29 31.92
N THR A 79 12.13 17.31 32.78
CA THR A 79 13.05 18.44 32.55
C THR A 79 14.50 17.94 32.43
N ALA A 80 14.93 17.05 33.34
CA ALA A 80 16.27 16.49 33.31
C ALA A 80 16.50 15.57 32.11
N VAL A 81 15.49 14.77 31.72
CA VAL A 81 15.55 13.94 30.51
C VAL A 81 15.68 14.81 29.26
N ALA A 82 14.90 15.89 29.14
CA ALA A 82 15.03 16.84 28.02
C ALA A 82 16.44 17.47 27.98
N ALA A 83 16.99 17.86 29.14
CA ALA A 83 18.34 18.40 29.22
C ALA A 83 19.44 17.37 28.84
N GLU A 84 19.27 16.10 29.19
CA GLU A 84 20.18 15.02 28.72
C GLU A 84 20.03 14.78 27.21
N LEU A 85 18.81 14.80 26.68
CA LEU A 85 18.59 14.71 25.23
C LEU A 85 19.31 15.85 24.49
N ASP A 86 19.26 17.09 25.00
CA ASP A 86 19.98 18.20 24.37
C ASP A 86 21.50 17.99 24.32
N LYS A 87 22.10 17.34 25.34
CA LYS A 87 23.52 16.97 25.33
C LYS A 87 23.85 15.89 24.30
N MET A 88 22.87 15.09 23.89
CA MET A 88 23.01 14.02 22.90
C MET A 88 22.84 14.52 21.45
N ARG A 89 22.71 15.83 21.22
CA ARG A 89 22.63 16.39 19.86
C ARG A 89 24.00 16.38 19.14
N PRO A 90 24.04 16.21 17.80
CA PRO A 90 22.90 15.89 16.94
C PRO A 90 22.42 14.45 17.17
N TRP A 91 21.11 14.27 17.34
CA TRP A 91 20.54 12.93 17.49
C TRP A 91 20.71 12.15 16.18
N PRO A 92 20.93 10.82 16.26
CA PRO A 92 20.98 9.99 15.07
C PRO A 92 19.68 10.13 14.28
N GLU A 93 19.80 10.53 13.02
CA GLU A 93 18.66 10.48 12.10
C GLU A 93 18.27 9.02 11.88
N ARG A 94 16.98 8.73 12.02
CA ARG A 94 16.45 7.40 11.71
C ARG A 94 16.34 7.30 10.20
N PRO A 95 16.99 6.32 9.58
CA PRO A 95 16.94 6.20 8.14
C PRO A 95 15.59 5.77 7.58
N PHE A 96 14.79 5.10 8.42
CA PHE A 96 13.55 4.46 8.02
C PHE A 96 12.43 4.84 8.99
N ARG A 97 11.29 5.26 8.44
CA ARG A 97 9.99 5.29 9.14
C ARG A 97 9.12 4.14 8.68
N GLU A 98 8.36 3.51 9.57
CA GLU A 98 7.46 2.43 9.14
C GLU A 98 6.27 3.02 8.37
N VAL A 99 5.97 2.45 7.20
CA VAL A 99 4.71 2.72 6.52
C VAL A 99 3.64 1.77 7.12
N PRO A 100 2.43 2.27 7.44
CA PRO A 100 1.36 1.46 8.00
C PRO A 100 1.10 0.17 7.20
N LEU A 101 0.95 -0.96 7.92
CA LEU A 101 0.86 -2.28 7.29
C LEU A 101 -0.40 -2.43 6.40
N ASP A 102 -1.49 -1.74 6.70
CA ASP A 102 -2.72 -1.76 5.89
C ASP A 102 -2.52 -1.22 4.46
N ARG A 103 -1.44 -0.48 4.22
CA ARG A 103 -1.00 -0.03 2.89
C ARG A 103 -0.19 -1.07 2.12
N TRP A 104 0.00 -2.29 2.65
CA TRP A 104 0.69 -3.38 1.95
C TRP A 104 0.20 -3.63 0.51
N PRO A 105 -1.09 -3.48 0.13
CA PRO A 105 -1.53 -3.73 -1.25
C PRO A 105 -0.90 -2.77 -2.27
N GLU A 106 -0.46 -1.58 -1.84
CA GLU A 106 0.21 -0.60 -2.71
C GLU A 106 1.58 -1.11 -3.17
N PHE A 107 2.23 -1.97 -2.38
CA PHE A 107 3.57 -2.49 -2.66
C PHE A 107 3.58 -3.89 -3.28
N ALA A 108 2.53 -4.67 -3.04
CA ALA A 108 2.48 -6.11 -3.36
C ALA A 108 2.76 -6.45 -4.83
N HIS A 109 2.41 -5.53 -5.72
CA HIS A 109 2.41 -5.70 -7.18
C HIS A 109 3.55 -4.96 -7.88
N LEU A 110 4.32 -4.18 -7.13
CA LEU A 110 5.40 -3.39 -7.69
C LEU A 110 6.50 -4.33 -8.19
N ALA A 111 7.07 -3.97 -9.34
CA ALA A 111 8.22 -4.69 -9.87
C ALA A 111 9.43 -4.49 -8.95
N PRO A 112 10.18 -5.56 -8.63
CA PRO A 112 11.43 -5.45 -7.87
C PRO A 112 12.41 -4.50 -8.55
N ILE A 113 12.93 -3.55 -7.76
CA ILE A 113 13.95 -2.59 -8.17
C ILE A 113 15.34 -3.02 -7.70
N ALA A 114 15.42 -3.91 -6.72
CA ALA A 114 16.66 -4.56 -6.31
C ALA A 114 16.37 -5.95 -5.73
N ARG A 115 17.41 -6.78 -5.75
CA ARG A 115 17.49 -8.07 -5.07
C ARG A 115 18.42 -7.95 -3.88
N VAL A 116 18.00 -8.52 -2.76
CA VAL A 116 18.80 -8.67 -1.54
C VAL A 116 18.88 -10.18 -1.26
N GLU A 117 20.07 -10.76 -1.22
CA GLU A 117 20.22 -12.22 -1.09
C GLU A 117 19.75 -12.75 0.28
N GLU A 118 19.78 -11.91 1.31
CA GLU A 118 19.39 -12.26 2.66
C GLU A 118 17.86 -12.49 2.80
N PRO A 119 17.44 -13.50 3.57
CA PRO A 119 16.05 -13.66 3.95
C PRO A 119 15.61 -12.60 4.96
N TRP A 120 14.29 -12.43 5.11
CA TRP A 120 13.72 -11.43 6.03
C TRP A 120 14.19 -11.59 7.50
N THR A 121 14.49 -12.82 7.94
CA THR A 121 14.98 -13.10 9.30
C THR A 121 16.32 -12.45 9.59
N ASP A 122 17.14 -12.31 8.56
CA ASP A 122 18.51 -11.78 8.65
C ASP A 122 18.49 -10.27 8.40
N LEU A 123 17.56 -9.77 7.57
CA LEU A 123 17.35 -8.34 7.34
C LEU A 123 16.70 -7.62 8.53
N GLN A 124 15.76 -8.27 9.23
CA GLN A 124 15.06 -7.69 10.38
C GLN A 124 16.01 -7.08 11.44
N PRO A 125 17.04 -7.78 11.95
CA PRO A 125 17.98 -7.20 12.91
C PRO A 125 18.86 -6.10 12.31
N LEU A 126 19.21 -6.18 11.02
CA LEU A 126 20.03 -5.16 10.34
C LEU A 126 19.25 -3.84 10.16
N LEU A 127 17.97 -3.95 9.84
CA LEU A 127 17.09 -2.79 9.65
C LEU A 127 16.50 -2.27 10.98
N GLY A 128 16.54 -3.06 12.05
CA GLY A 128 15.92 -2.74 13.33
C GLY A 128 14.39 -2.66 13.25
N LYS A 129 13.78 -3.36 12.30
CA LYS A 129 12.37 -3.26 11.91
C LYS A 129 11.77 -4.63 11.62
N MET A 130 10.50 -4.81 11.98
CA MET A 130 9.85 -6.13 11.89
C MET A 130 9.14 -6.32 10.56
N PHE A 131 9.46 -7.41 9.88
CA PHE A 131 8.62 -7.91 8.80
C PHE A 131 7.31 -8.46 9.37
N ARG A 132 6.22 -8.31 8.62
CA ARG A 132 4.90 -8.81 9.00
C ARG A 132 4.24 -9.45 7.78
N LYS A 133 3.38 -10.45 8.01
CA LYS A 133 2.55 -11.09 6.99
C LYS A 133 1.10 -10.61 7.06
N PRO A 134 0.64 -9.76 6.13
CA PRO A 134 -0.74 -9.34 6.04
C PRO A 134 -1.71 -10.49 5.77
N ALA A 135 -2.94 -10.38 6.26
CA ALA A 135 -4.01 -11.31 5.91
C ALA A 135 -4.29 -11.25 4.39
N GLY A 136 -4.34 -12.42 3.74
CA GLY A 136 -4.53 -12.50 2.29
C GLY A 136 -3.27 -12.29 1.46
N PHE A 137 -2.11 -12.01 2.08
CA PHE A 137 -0.83 -11.92 1.40
C PHE A 137 0.09 -13.08 1.78
N ASN A 138 0.61 -13.78 0.77
CA ASN A 138 1.44 -14.97 0.99
C ASN A 138 2.93 -14.67 1.22
N ARG A 139 3.30 -13.40 1.41
CA ARG A 139 4.67 -12.94 1.60
C ARG A 139 4.79 -12.12 2.89
N GLU A 140 5.95 -12.17 3.51
CA GLU A 140 6.38 -11.22 4.53
C GLU A 140 6.69 -9.88 3.86
N ILE A 141 6.29 -8.78 4.49
CA ILE A 141 6.53 -7.42 3.99
C ILE A 141 7.02 -6.51 5.11
N LEU A 142 7.94 -5.60 4.76
CA LEU A 142 8.34 -4.48 5.59
C LEU A 142 8.25 -3.18 4.77
N PRO A 143 7.12 -2.45 4.85
CA PRO A 143 6.96 -1.15 4.23
C PRO A 143 7.71 -0.07 5.03
N LEU A 144 8.54 0.73 4.35
CA LEU A 144 9.33 1.79 4.96
C LEU A 144 9.26 3.07 4.13
N ARG A 145 9.42 4.22 4.78
CA ARG A 145 9.66 5.51 4.14
C ARG A 145 11.09 5.95 4.43
N LEU A 146 11.83 6.25 3.37
CA LEU A 146 13.21 6.75 3.40
C LEU A 146 13.26 8.25 3.74
N LYS A 147 14.47 8.77 4.01
CA LYS A 147 14.68 10.20 4.29
C LYS A 147 14.34 11.07 3.08
N SER A 148 14.63 10.58 1.88
CA SER A 148 14.20 11.19 0.61
C SER A 148 12.67 11.37 0.49
N GLY A 149 11.90 10.70 1.35
CA GLY A 149 10.44 10.63 1.26
C GLY A 149 9.95 9.47 0.40
N THR A 150 10.85 8.78 -0.31
CA THR A 150 10.56 7.59 -1.10
C THR A 150 10.01 6.50 -0.21
N GLU A 151 8.87 5.91 -0.59
CA GLU A 151 8.32 4.75 0.10
C GLU A 151 8.75 3.47 -0.61
N ILE A 152 9.24 2.53 0.17
CA ILE A 152 9.74 1.25 -0.29
C ILE A 152 9.07 0.13 0.47
N ALA A 153 9.20 -1.10 -0.03
CA ALA A 153 8.96 -2.27 0.78
C ALA A 153 9.98 -3.36 0.47
N PHE A 154 10.40 -4.06 1.53
CA PHE A 154 11.05 -5.36 1.38
C PHE A 154 9.98 -6.44 1.35
N LEU A 155 10.06 -7.36 0.39
CA LEU A 155 9.10 -8.43 0.17
C LEU A 155 9.81 -9.79 0.17
N TRP A 156 9.40 -10.70 1.05
CA TRP A 156 9.97 -12.05 1.15
C TRP A 156 8.89 -13.15 1.11
N PRO A 157 9.06 -14.24 0.35
CA PRO A 157 10.13 -14.44 -0.62
C PRO A 157 10.04 -13.42 -1.76
N GLY A 158 11.18 -12.98 -2.28
CA GLY A 158 11.28 -12.02 -3.38
C GLY A 158 10.73 -12.60 -4.69
N TRP A 159 11.03 -13.89 -4.90
CA TRP A 159 10.65 -14.67 -6.07
C TRP A 159 10.15 -16.06 -5.66
N PRO A 160 9.27 -16.70 -6.45
CA PRO A 160 8.78 -18.03 -6.15
C PRO A 160 9.91 -19.07 -6.05
N GLY A 161 9.97 -19.80 -4.92
CA GLY A 161 10.96 -20.86 -4.70
C GLY A 161 12.35 -20.36 -4.28
N GLU A 162 12.52 -19.06 -4.07
CA GLU A 162 13.79 -18.46 -3.66
C GLU A 162 13.75 -17.95 -2.22
N SER A 163 14.93 -17.90 -1.58
CA SER A 163 15.11 -17.36 -0.22
C SER A 163 15.53 -15.89 -0.17
N SER A 164 15.69 -15.25 -1.33
CA SER A 164 16.07 -13.85 -1.47
C SER A 164 14.89 -12.91 -1.18
N THR A 165 15.19 -11.66 -0.84
CA THR A 165 14.22 -10.59 -0.59
C THR A 165 14.20 -9.62 -1.77
N ALA A 166 13.00 -9.25 -2.22
CA ALA A 166 12.82 -8.21 -3.24
C ALA A 166 12.66 -6.83 -2.59
N LEU A 167 13.33 -5.82 -3.12
CA LEU A 167 13.07 -4.42 -2.80
C LEU A 167 12.17 -3.82 -3.87
N VAL A 168 11.08 -3.18 -3.46
CA VAL A 168 10.18 -2.42 -4.34
C VAL A 168 10.05 -0.98 -3.88
N ALA A 169 9.68 -0.06 -4.77
CA ALA A 169 9.50 1.36 -4.45
C ALA A 169 8.25 1.95 -5.11
N LEU A 170 7.54 2.81 -4.37
CA LEU A 170 6.44 3.63 -4.85
C LEU A 170 6.97 4.96 -5.38
N GLY A 171 6.56 5.34 -6.59
CA GLY A 171 6.87 6.64 -7.18
C GLY A 171 6.85 6.63 -8.70
N GLU A 172 6.66 7.80 -9.31
CA GLU A 172 6.65 7.97 -10.76
C GLU A 172 8.05 7.97 -11.38
N LYS A 173 9.06 8.39 -10.60
CA LYS A 173 10.47 8.42 -11.01
C LYS A 173 11.30 7.69 -9.97
N ILE A 174 11.63 6.44 -10.29
CA ILE A 174 12.40 5.56 -9.42
C ILE A 174 13.78 5.42 -10.04
N ASP A 175 14.81 5.81 -9.28
CA ASP A 175 16.21 5.46 -9.55
C ASP A 175 16.61 4.36 -8.55
N PRO A 176 16.68 3.09 -8.98
CA PRO A 176 17.05 1.99 -8.11
C PRO A 176 18.42 2.15 -7.45
N ASP A 177 19.40 2.73 -8.15
CA ASP A 177 20.75 2.92 -7.64
C ASP A 177 20.79 4.01 -6.55
N GLU A 178 20.00 5.06 -6.69
CA GLU A 178 19.85 6.10 -5.66
C GLU A 178 19.19 5.54 -4.40
N ILE A 179 18.10 4.79 -4.56
CA ILE A 179 17.35 4.19 -3.44
C ILE A 179 18.22 3.18 -2.69
N VAL A 180 18.89 2.26 -3.40
CA VAL A 180 19.79 1.28 -2.77
C VAL A 180 20.95 1.98 -2.08
N ARG A 181 21.53 3.04 -2.68
CA ARG A 181 22.58 3.82 -2.03
C ARG A 181 22.10 4.49 -0.74
N GLU A 182 20.89 5.03 -0.73
CA GLU A 182 20.29 5.62 0.47
C GLU A 182 20.16 4.55 1.56
N ILE A 183 19.57 3.39 1.27
CA ILE A 183 19.41 2.28 2.23
C ILE A 183 20.76 1.80 2.77
N LEU A 184 21.76 1.59 1.91
CA LEU A 184 23.08 1.10 2.32
C LEU A 184 23.89 2.14 3.09
N SER A 185 23.64 3.44 2.87
CA SER A 185 24.35 4.51 3.60
C SER A 185 24.01 4.57 5.10
N VAL A 186 22.95 3.88 5.50
CA VAL A 186 22.33 3.97 6.82
C VAL A 186 21.93 2.62 7.43
N SER A 187 22.24 1.51 6.74
CA SER A 187 22.03 0.16 7.25
C SER A 187 23.32 -0.65 7.19
N PRO A 188 23.51 -1.62 8.09
CA PRO A 188 24.66 -2.52 8.10
C PRO A 188 24.51 -3.68 7.09
N ILE A 189 23.66 -3.55 6.07
CA ILE A 189 23.50 -4.57 5.02
C ILE A 189 24.79 -4.60 4.18
N ASP A 190 25.26 -5.80 3.85
CA ASP A 190 26.45 -5.96 3.00
C ASP A 190 26.13 -5.48 1.57
N PRO A 191 26.83 -4.47 1.02
CA PRO A 191 26.58 -4.02 -0.34
C PRO A 191 26.76 -5.11 -1.41
N THR A 192 27.55 -6.15 -1.13
CA THR A 192 27.83 -7.24 -2.08
C THR A 192 26.67 -8.23 -2.23
N THR A 193 25.73 -8.23 -1.28
CA THR A 193 24.52 -9.07 -1.32
C THR A 193 23.31 -8.35 -1.91
N VAL A 194 23.49 -7.09 -2.33
CA VAL A 194 22.44 -6.28 -2.95
C VAL A 194 22.77 -6.05 -4.42
N THR A 195 21.87 -6.45 -5.30
CA THR A 195 21.97 -6.22 -6.75
C THR A 195 20.81 -5.34 -7.20
N THR A 196 21.11 -4.15 -7.73
CA THR A 196 20.08 -3.31 -8.35
C THR A 196 19.58 -3.97 -9.63
N LEU A 197 18.26 -3.89 -9.83
CA LEU A 197 17.60 -4.38 -11.02
C LEU A 197 17.28 -3.17 -11.92
N PRO A 198 17.18 -3.36 -13.24
CA PRO A 198 16.72 -2.30 -14.11
C PRO A 198 15.40 -1.76 -13.59
N ALA A 199 15.28 -0.43 -13.48
CA ALA A 199 14.00 0.18 -13.15
C ALA A 199 12.94 -0.43 -14.06
N PRO A 200 11.76 -0.82 -13.53
CA PRO A 200 10.73 -1.44 -14.34
C PRO A 200 10.48 -0.57 -15.58
N THR A 201 10.82 -1.10 -16.74
CA THR A 201 10.64 -0.43 -18.04
C THR A 201 9.19 -0.50 -18.50
N THR A 202 8.25 -0.73 -17.60
CA THR A 202 6.84 -0.48 -17.90
C THR A 202 6.68 1.03 -17.88
N PRO A 203 6.52 1.72 -19.03
CA PRO A 203 6.13 3.12 -18.97
C PRO A 203 4.81 3.15 -18.20
N PHE A 204 4.80 3.79 -17.03
CA PHE A 204 3.57 4.34 -16.45
C PHE A 204 3.04 5.35 -17.47
N THR A 205 2.35 4.84 -18.49
CA THR A 205 1.46 5.68 -19.27
C THR A 205 0.25 5.77 -18.39
N THR A 206 0.06 6.92 -17.75
CA THR A 206 -1.23 7.22 -17.14
C THR A 206 -2.25 7.20 -18.28
N TYR A 207 -3.07 6.17 -18.28
CA TYR A 207 -4.15 6.04 -19.25
C TYR A 207 -5.20 7.12 -18.96
N GLU A 208 -5.81 7.68 -20.01
CA GLU A 208 -6.97 8.56 -19.84
C GLU A 208 -8.08 7.80 -19.10
N VAL A 209 -8.84 8.49 -18.25
CA VAL A 209 -9.93 7.88 -17.51
C VAL A 209 -11.27 8.50 -17.87
N THR A 210 -12.32 7.67 -17.83
CA THR A 210 -13.70 8.11 -17.90
C THR A 210 -14.36 7.98 -16.52
N PRO A 211 -15.08 9.00 -16.03
CA PRO A 211 -15.74 8.93 -14.74
C PRO A 211 -16.94 7.96 -14.79
N LEU A 212 -17.37 7.51 -13.62
CA LEU A 212 -18.66 6.86 -13.45
C LEU A 212 -19.76 7.81 -13.94
N ARG A 213 -20.73 7.29 -14.70
CA ARG A 213 -21.80 8.14 -15.22
C ARG A 213 -22.65 8.71 -14.08
N PRO A 214 -23.08 9.99 -14.15
CA PRO A 214 -23.70 10.69 -13.03
C PRO A 214 -24.93 10.00 -12.43
N GLU A 215 -25.72 9.27 -13.22
CA GLU A 215 -26.91 8.58 -12.72
C GLU A 215 -26.61 7.38 -11.79
N PHE A 216 -25.39 6.86 -11.79
CA PHE A 216 -24.95 5.76 -10.90
C PHE A 216 -24.17 6.27 -9.69
N VAL A 217 -23.86 7.57 -9.61
CA VAL A 217 -23.15 8.15 -8.46
C VAL A 217 -24.01 8.01 -7.21
N GLY A 218 -23.45 7.38 -6.17
CA GLY A 218 -24.15 7.12 -4.91
C GLY A 218 -24.95 5.80 -4.87
N GLU A 219 -24.83 4.94 -5.88
CA GLU A 219 -25.52 3.65 -5.93
C GLU A 219 -25.10 2.64 -4.83
N HIS A 220 -23.96 2.90 -4.18
CA HIS A 220 -23.46 2.10 -3.07
C HIS A 220 -24.10 2.48 -1.73
N ILE A 221 -24.79 3.62 -1.66
CA ILE A 221 -25.40 4.11 -0.43
C ILE A 221 -26.66 3.26 -0.15
N PRO A 222 -26.77 2.61 1.02
CA PRO A 222 -27.99 1.90 1.39
C PRO A 222 -29.21 2.82 1.37
N GLY A 223 -30.28 2.42 0.66
CA GLY A 223 -31.49 3.22 0.51
C GLY A 223 -31.42 4.30 -0.58
N ASN A 224 -30.43 4.24 -1.47
CA ASN A 224 -30.37 5.10 -2.66
C ASN A 224 -31.61 4.93 -3.57
N ARG A 225 -31.83 5.90 -4.46
CA ARG A 225 -32.95 5.89 -5.41
C ARG A 225 -32.64 5.19 -6.75
N ILE A 226 -31.41 4.74 -6.94
CA ILE A 226 -30.91 4.15 -8.19
C ILE A 226 -31.34 2.69 -8.25
N TRP A 227 -31.18 1.97 -7.14
CA TRP A 227 -31.52 0.55 -7.00
C TRP A 227 -32.60 0.36 -5.94
N ASN A 228 -33.80 -0.04 -6.37
CA ASN A 228 -34.95 -0.17 -5.47
C ASN A 228 -34.75 -1.31 -4.47
N GLY A 229 -34.44 -0.97 -3.22
CA GLY A 229 -34.27 -1.93 -2.12
C GLY A 229 -32.92 -2.66 -2.09
N THR A 230 -31.98 -2.28 -2.95
CA THR A 230 -30.60 -2.81 -2.95
C THR A 230 -29.58 -1.68 -3.09
N HIS A 231 -28.29 -2.00 -2.97
CA HIS A 231 -27.19 -1.08 -3.22
C HIS A 231 -25.99 -1.87 -3.73
N VAL A 232 -25.15 -1.20 -4.51
CA VAL A 232 -23.94 -1.82 -5.07
C VAL A 232 -22.87 -1.91 -4.00
N HIS A 233 -22.28 -3.09 -3.82
CA HIS A 233 -21.13 -3.25 -2.93
C HIS A 233 -19.89 -2.67 -3.59
N TYR A 234 -19.28 -1.65 -2.98
CA TYR A 234 -18.01 -1.09 -3.42
C TYR A 234 -16.88 -1.79 -2.67
N LEU A 235 -15.97 -2.41 -3.41
CA LEU A 235 -14.89 -3.19 -2.82
C LEU A 235 -13.82 -2.28 -2.23
N THR A 236 -13.43 -2.59 -1.00
CA THR A 236 -12.17 -2.10 -0.41
C THR A 236 -10.97 -2.66 -1.20
N PRO A 237 -9.77 -2.07 -1.05
CA PRO A 237 -8.56 -2.60 -1.68
C PRO A 237 -8.33 -4.10 -1.39
N ALA A 238 -8.56 -4.54 -0.15
CA ALA A 238 -8.41 -5.94 0.24
C ALA A 238 -9.46 -6.86 -0.40
N GLU A 239 -10.73 -6.43 -0.47
CA GLU A 239 -11.80 -7.21 -1.12
C GLU A 239 -11.67 -7.26 -2.65
N ARG A 240 -10.96 -6.30 -3.23
CA ARG A 240 -10.72 -6.21 -4.68
C ARG A 240 -9.62 -7.16 -5.15
N GLU A 241 -8.63 -7.42 -4.31
CA GLU A 241 -7.44 -8.21 -4.66
C GLU A 241 -7.77 -9.59 -5.28
N PRO A 242 -8.76 -10.37 -4.79
CA PRO A 242 -9.18 -11.61 -5.42
C PRO A 242 -9.58 -11.49 -6.91
N TYR A 243 -10.04 -10.31 -7.34
CA TYR A 243 -10.47 -10.03 -8.71
C TYR A 243 -9.34 -9.55 -9.62
N ARG A 244 -8.11 -9.40 -9.11
CA ARG A 244 -6.98 -8.93 -9.91
C ARG A 244 -6.62 -9.92 -11.02
N VAL A 245 -6.34 -9.38 -12.20
CA VAL A 245 -5.82 -10.12 -13.36
C VAL A 245 -4.40 -9.64 -13.65
N THR A 246 -3.45 -10.57 -13.59
CA THR A 246 -2.03 -10.30 -13.87
C THR A 246 -1.64 -10.87 -15.23
N VAL A 247 -0.54 -10.36 -15.80
CA VAL A 247 0.00 -10.84 -17.07
C VAL A 247 1.42 -11.35 -16.85
N ALA A 248 1.69 -12.57 -17.30
CA ALA A 248 3.03 -13.13 -17.34
C ALA A 248 3.20 -13.98 -18.61
N ASN A 249 4.36 -13.86 -19.28
CA ASN A 249 4.68 -14.64 -20.49
C ASN A 249 3.59 -14.57 -21.58
N GLY A 250 2.93 -13.41 -21.72
CA GLY A 250 1.86 -13.19 -22.69
C GLY A 250 0.53 -13.88 -22.38
N LEU A 251 0.34 -14.38 -21.16
CA LEU A 251 -0.91 -15.01 -20.68
C LEU A 251 -1.45 -14.27 -19.46
N LEU A 252 -2.76 -14.33 -19.28
CA LEU A 252 -3.49 -13.78 -18.13
C LEU A 252 -3.56 -14.82 -17.00
N TYR A 253 -3.41 -14.35 -15.78
CA TYR A 253 -3.52 -15.13 -14.55
C TYR A 253 -4.47 -14.44 -13.56
N ASN A 254 -5.23 -15.25 -12.81
CA ASN A 254 -6.01 -14.73 -11.68
C ASN A 254 -5.10 -14.43 -10.48
N SER A 255 -5.66 -13.84 -9.43
CA SER A 255 -4.95 -13.51 -8.18
C SER A 255 -4.37 -14.71 -7.44
N GLN A 256 -4.85 -15.93 -7.71
CA GLN A 256 -4.30 -17.17 -7.16
C GLN A 256 -3.14 -17.75 -8.00
N GLY A 257 -2.74 -17.09 -9.10
CA GLY A 257 -1.67 -17.53 -9.99
C GLY A 257 -2.07 -18.66 -10.94
N ALA A 258 -3.36 -18.99 -11.05
CA ALA A 258 -3.87 -19.91 -12.05
C ALA A 258 -4.19 -19.16 -13.36
N LEU A 259 -4.16 -19.87 -14.49
CA LEU A 259 -4.53 -19.30 -15.78
C LEU A 259 -5.94 -18.70 -15.71
N PHE A 260 -6.06 -17.45 -16.13
CA PHE A 260 -7.33 -16.73 -16.09
C PHE A 260 -8.33 -17.36 -17.07
N ASP A 261 -9.50 -17.70 -16.56
CA ASP A 261 -10.53 -18.39 -17.33
C ASP A 261 -11.91 -17.88 -16.93
N THR A 262 -12.70 -17.48 -17.92
CA THR A 262 -14.05 -16.94 -17.75
C THR A 262 -15.12 -17.85 -18.33
N SER A 263 -14.76 -19.06 -18.77
CA SER A 263 -15.68 -20.00 -19.44
C SER A 263 -16.93 -20.33 -18.60
N THR A 264 -16.79 -20.32 -17.27
CA THR A 264 -17.89 -20.56 -16.32
C THR A 264 -18.57 -19.29 -15.82
N ALA A 265 -18.02 -18.11 -16.15
CA ALA A 265 -18.57 -16.82 -15.74
C ALA A 265 -19.89 -16.53 -16.46
N ARG A 266 -20.77 -15.76 -15.80
CA ARG A 266 -22.06 -15.34 -16.36
C ARG A 266 -22.31 -13.89 -16.00
N THR A 267 -22.56 -13.06 -17.01
CA THR A 267 -22.94 -11.65 -16.79
C THR A 267 -24.41 -11.41 -17.08
N LEU A 268 -24.93 -10.25 -16.67
CA LEU A 268 -26.27 -9.79 -17.07
C LEU A 268 -26.44 -9.69 -18.60
N TRP A 269 -25.35 -9.43 -19.33
CA TRP A 269 -25.38 -9.24 -20.78
C TRP A 269 -25.19 -10.54 -21.55
N THR A 270 -24.44 -11.48 -20.98
CA THR A 270 -24.12 -12.76 -21.60
C THR A 270 -24.53 -13.91 -20.67
N PRO A 271 -25.85 -14.15 -20.50
CA PRO A 271 -26.35 -15.20 -19.61
C PRO A 271 -26.00 -16.62 -20.11
N GLN A 272 -25.66 -16.77 -21.39
CA GLN A 272 -25.15 -18.01 -21.98
C GLN A 272 -23.74 -18.37 -21.46
N GLY A 273 -23.07 -17.43 -20.80
CA GLY A 273 -21.79 -17.62 -20.12
C GLY A 273 -20.56 -17.27 -20.95
N GLY A 274 -19.38 -17.43 -20.35
CA GLY A 274 -18.09 -17.22 -20.99
C GLY A 274 -17.51 -15.82 -20.83
N ARG A 275 -18.28 -14.86 -20.32
CA ARG A 275 -17.83 -13.48 -20.15
C ARG A 275 -17.83 -13.07 -18.68
N ALA A 276 -16.86 -12.24 -18.32
CA ALA A 276 -16.73 -11.62 -17.01
C ALA A 276 -16.65 -10.10 -17.19
N ILE A 277 -17.21 -9.32 -16.26
CA ILE A 277 -17.02 -7.87 -16.29
C ILE A 277 -15.56 -7.54 -15.96
N PHE A 278 -15.03 -6.46 -16.51
CA PHE A 278 -13.70 -5.98 -16.16
C PHE A 278 -13.64 -4.46 -16.11
N VAL A 279 -12.68 -3.95 -15.33
CA VAL A 279 -12.25 -2.56 -15.36
C VAL A 279 -10.72 -2.51 -15.38
N MET A 280 -10.18 -1.44 -15.96
CA MET A 280 -8.77 -1.11 -15.91
C MET A 280 -8.62 0.28 -15.26
N ASP A 281 -7.71 0.43 -14.31
CA ASP A 281 -7.43 1.75 -13.71
C ASP A 281 -6.42 2.58 -14.52
N ALA A 282 -6.15 3.81 -14.08
CA ALA A 282 -5.24 4.74 -14.76
C ALA A 282 -3.79 4.24 -14.88
N SER A 283 -3.36 3.33 -13.99
CA SER A 283 -2.04 2.70 -14.05
C SER A 283 -2.00 1.49 -14.99
N GLY A 284 -3.17 1.08 -15.49
CA GLY A 284 -3.35 -0.08 -16.34
C GLY A 284 -3.65 -1.36 -15.56
N GLU A 285 -3.93 -1.29 -14.27
CA GLU A 285 -4.24 -2.49 -13.48
C GLU A 285 -5.64 -3.00 -13.79
N ILE A 286 -5.74 -4.32 -13.99
CA ILE A 286 -6.95 -4.95 -14.50
C ILE A 286 -7.60 -5.76 -13.38
N TYR A 287 -8.90 -5.53 -13.19
CA TYR A 287 -9.74 -6.30 -12.29
C TYR A 287 -10.91 -6.88 -13.06
N SER A 288 -11.23 -8.15 -12.83
CA SER A 288 -12.34 -8.82 -13.50
C SER A 288 -13.12 -9.70 -12.53
N SER A 289 -14.45 -9.62 -12.63
CA SER A 289 -15.36 -10.43 -11.83
C SER A 289 -16.24 -11.31 -12.71
N PRO A 290 -16.39 -12.61 -12.37
CA PRO A 290 -17.36 -13.47 -13.02
C PRO A 290 -18.81 -13.11 -12.64
N GLU A 291 -18.99 -12.24 -11.64
CA GLU A 291 -20.29 -11.81 -11.14
C GLU A 291 -20.69 -10.46 -11.74
N HIS A 292 -21.92 -10.40 -12.23
CA HIS A 292 -22.59 -9.17 -12.58
C HIS A 292 -24.02 -9.27 -12.04
N LEU A 293 -24.29 -8.66 -10.90
CA LEU A 293 -25.51 -8.83 -10.13
C LEU A 293 -26.27 -7.51 -10.07
N LEU A 294 -27.47 -7.49 -10.64
CA LEU A 294 -28.28 -6.28 -10.77
C LEU A 294 -28.48 -5.60 -9.41
N GLY A 295 -28.06 -4.34 -9.31
CA GLY A 295 -28.17 -3.51 -8.11
C GLY A 295 -27.37 -3.98 -6.90
N ARG A 296 -26.39 -4.87 -7.11
CA ARG A 296 -25.52 -5.43 -6.04
C ARG A 296 -24.05 -5.47 -6.42
N PHE A 297 -23.72 -5.85 -7.65
CA PHE A 297 -22.34 -5.97 -8.11
C PHE A 297 -22.22 -5.60 -9.59
N HIS A 298 -21.49 -4.53 -9.88
CA HIS A 298 -21.31 -3.96 -11.22
C HIS A 298 -19.84 -3.58 -11.46
N HIS A 299 -19.51 -3.06 -12.65
CA HIS A 299 -18.16 -2.53 -12.94
C HIS A 299 -17.66 -1.55 -11.86
N SER A 300 -18.56 -0.71 -11.35
CA SER A 300 -18.29 0.25 -10.28
C SER A 300 -17.87 -0.40 -8.96
N SER A 301 -18.30 -1.63 -8.68
CA SER A 301 -17.88 -2.40 -7.49
C SER A 301 -16.37 -2.56 -7.43
N LEU A 302 -15.75 -2.90 -8.57
CA LEU A 302 -14.34 -3.27 -8.66
C LEU A 302 -13.40 -2.13 -8.25
N LEU A 303 -13.74 -0.87 -8.55
CA LEU A 303 -12.92 0.29 -8.22
C LEU A 303 -13.66 1.31 -7.35
N ALA A 304 -14.68 0.88 -6.61
CA ALA A 304 -15.47 1.73 -5.71
C ALA A 304 -15.99 3.03 -6.38
N GLY A 305 -16.41 2.92 -7.65
CA GLY A 305 -16.99 4.03 -8.42
C GLY A 305 -16.00 5.10 -8.89
N THR A 306 -14.68 4.89 -8.75
CA THR A 306 -13.67 5.83 -9.26
C THR A 306 -13.58 5.80 -10.80
N PRO A 307 -13.02 6.84 -11.44
CA PRO A 307 -12.79 6.85 -12.88
C PRO A 307 -11.91 5.68 -13.35
N VAL A 308 -12.21 5.15 -14.53
CA VAL A 308 -11.56 3.96 -15.09
C VAL A 308 -10.97 4.25 -16.47
N ALA A 309 -9.84 3.62 -16.77
CA ALA A 309 -9.18 3.71 -18.07
C ALA A 309 -9.81 2.83 -19.15
N ALA A 310 -10.48 1.75 -18.73
CA ALA A 310 -11.32 0.92 -19.59
C ALA A 310 -12.35 0.18 -18.74
N ALA A 311 -13.48 -0.17 -19.33
CA ALA A 311 -14.49 -1.03 -18.71
C ALA A 311 -15.29 -1.79 -19.76
N GLY A 312 -15.66 -3.03 -19.46
CA GLY A 312 -16.47 -3.83 -20.37
C GLY A 312 -16.52 -5.30 -19.97
N GLU A 313 -16.49 -6.21 -20.94
CA GLU A 313 -16.44 -7.65 -20.67
C GLU A 313 -15.20 -8.31 -21.29
N LEU A 314 -14.66 -9.32 -20.61
CA LEU A 314 -13.59 -10.18 -21.08
C LEU A 314 -14.11 -11.60 -21.25
N PHE A 315 -13.75 -12.22 -22.37
CA PHE A 315 -13.74 -13.68 -22.51
C PHE A 315 -12.29 -14.14 -22.58
N ALA A 316 -11.85 -14.93 -21.61
CA ALA A 316 -10.56 -15.59 -21.63
C ALA A 316 -10.70 -17.09 -21.37
N GLU A 317 -9.85 -17.88 -22.02
CA GLU A 317 -9.74 -19.33 -21.81
C GLU A 317 -8.28 -19.69 -21.66
N ASN A 318 -7.93 -20.41 -20.59
CA ASN A 318 -6.55 -20.81 -20.32
C ASN A 318 -5.54 -19.63 -20.42
N GLY A 319 -5.91 -18.48 -19.86
CA GLY A 319 -5.11 -17.26 -19.86
C GLY A 319 -5.02 -16.54 -21.20
N ARG A 320 -5.73 -17.00 -22.24
CA ARG A 320 -5.75 -16.35 -23.57
C ARG A 320 -7.03 -15.57 -23.75
N ILE A 321 -6.90 -14.32 -24.17
CA ILE A 321 -8.03 -13.50 -24.53
C ILE A 321 -8.66 -14.06 -25.81
N ARG A 322 -9.96 -14.31 -25.75
CA ARG A 322 -10.82 -14.65 -26.88
C ARG A 322 -11.59 -13.45 -27.35
N LEU A 323 -12.06 -12.62 -26.42
CA LEU A 323 -12.88 -11.46 -26.69
C LEU A 323 -12.69 -10.35 -25.65
N ILE A 324 -12.75 -9.11 -26.10
CA ILE A 324 -12.90 -7.91 -25.28
C ILE A 324 -14.10 -7.14 -25.81
N SER A 325 -14.99 -6.69 -24.95
CA SER A 325 -16.03 -5.73 -25.31
C SER A 325 -15.91 -4.45 -24.51
N ASP A 326 -16.47 -3.36 -25.00
CA ASP A 326 -16.65 -2.09 -24.27
C ASP A 326 -18.01 -2.02 -23.55
N HIS A 327 -18.64 -3.18 -23.30
CA HIS A 327 -19.99 -3.26 -22.78
C HIS A 327 -20.06 -2.97 -21.28
N SER A 328 -20.13 -1.69 -20.93
CA SER A 328 -20.36 -1.22 -19.56
C SER A 328 -21.45 -0.15 -19.53
N THR A 329 -22.56 -0.40 -18.84
CA THR A 329 -23.60 0.62 -18.65
C THR A 329 -23.22 1.73 -17.69
N HIS A 330 -22.33 1.42 -16.73
CA HIS A 330 -21.93 2.33 -15.67
C HIS A 330 -20.92 3.37 -16.15
N TYR A 331 -20.01 2.97 -17.04
CA TYR A 331 -18.97 3.87 -17.56
C TYR A 331 -19.20 4.26 -19.03
N ARG A 332 -19.83 3.39 -19.85
CA ARG A 332 -19.97 3.55 -21.31
C ARG A 332 -18.73 4.19 -21.96
N PRO A 333 -17.56 3.56 -21.81
CA PRO A 333 -16.32 4.15 -22.28
C PRO A 333 -16.34 4.33 -23.80
N ALA A 334 -16.00 5.51 -24.29
CA ALA A 334 -15.78 5.74 -25.72
C ALA A 334 -14.65 4.82 -26.26
N ARG A 335 -14.63 4.55 -27.57
CA ARG A 335 -13.76 3.50 -28.14
C ARG A 335 -12.27 3.71 -27.88
N ARG A 336 -11.80 4.96 -27.78
CA ARG A 336 -10.41 5.27 -27.39
C ARG A 336 -10.01 4.63 -26.05
N PHE A 337 -10.91 4.55 -25.07
CA PHE A 337 -10.64 3.88 -23.79
C PHE A 337 -10.57 2.36 -23.97
N THR A 338 -11.35 1.79 -24.90
CA THR A 338 -11.24 0.38 -25.31
C THR A 338 -9.88 0.09 -25.96
N HIS A 339 -9.32 1.05 -26.73
CA HIS A 339 -7.97 0.87 -27.28
C HIS A 339 -6.89 0.86 -26.20
N GLN A 340 -7.06 1.61 -25.10
CA GLN A 340 -6.11 1.60 -23.99
C GLN A 340 -5.91 0.22 -23.36
N ILE A 341 -6.96 -0.59 -23.23
CA ILE A 341 -6.80 -1.96 -22.71
C ILE A 341 -6.05 -2.85 -23.71
N LEU A 342 -6.28 -2.70 -25.02
CA LEU A 342 -5.52 -3.43 -26.04
C LEU A 342 -4.04 -3.07 -26.00
N ASP A 343 -3.74 -1.77 -25.93
CA ASP A 343 -2.38 -1.27 -25.84
C ASP A 343 -1.67 -1.77 -24.58
N SER A 344 -2.37 -1.73 -23.43
CA SER A 344 -1.87 -2.26 -22.16
C SER A 344 -1.51 -3.75 -22.26
N LEU A 345 -2.41 -4.57 -22.82
CA LEU A 345 -2.21 -6.00 -23.00
C LEU A 345 -1.08 -6.32 -23.98
N ARG A 346 -1.02 -5.62 -25.12
CA ARG A 346 0.03 -5.79 -26.13
C ARG A 346 1.41 -5.42 -25.61
N ARG A 347 1.52 -4.32 -24.85
CA ARG A 347 2.78 -3.91 -24.19
C ARG A 347 3.26 -4.95 -23.17
N ARG A 348 2.33 -5.70 -22.56
CA ARG A 348 2.63 -6.82 -21.64
C ARG A 348 2.82 -8.16 -22.38
N GLY A 349 2.93 -8.14 -23.70
CA GLY A 349 3.19 -9.31 -24.54
C GLY A 349 2.00 -10.22 -24.77
N VAL A 350 0.77 -9.82 -24.39
CA VAL A 350 -0.43 -10.61 -24.66
C VAL A 350 -0.80 -10.48 -26.14
N PRO A 351 -0.94 -11.59 -26.88
CA PRO A 351 -1.38 -11.55 -28.27
C PRO A 351 -2.88 -11.23 -28.33
N VAL A 352 -3.23 -10.02 -28.75
CA VAL A 352 -4.63 -9.56 -28.91
C VAL A 352 -4.80 -8.86 -30.27
N ASP A 353 -5.67 -9.42 -31.10
CA ASP A 353 -6.04 -8.90 -32.43
C ASP A 353 -7.29 -8.01 -32.33
N ASP A 354 -7.37 -6.96 -33.14
CA ASP A 354 -8.54 -6.05 -33.17
C ASP A 354 -9.85 -6.76 -33.55
N LYS A 355 -9.77 -7.91 -34.25
CA LYS A 355 -10.93 -8.77 -34.57
C LYS A 355 -11.55 -9.41 -33.33
N GLN A 356 -10.85 -9.41 -32.20
CA GLN A 356 -11.33 -9.94 -30.92
C GLN A 356 -12.08 -8.88 -30.12
N VAL A 357 -12.32 -7.70 -30.70
CA VAL A 357 -12.95 -6.57 -30.00
C VAL A 357 -14.38 -6.37 -30.49
N GLU A 358 -15.32 -6.42 -29.55
CA GLU A 358 -16.72 -6.07 -29.78
C GLU A 358 -17.00 -4.63 -29.32
N TYR A 359 -17.34 -3.75 -30.25
CA TYR A 359 -17.72 -2.38 -29.96
C TYR A 359 -19.24 -2.22 -29.86
N HIS A 360 -19.70 -1.81 -28.68
CA HIS A 360 -21.07 -1.39 -28.39
C HIS A 360 -21.22 0.13 -28.39
N MET A 361 -20.11 0.87 -28.29
CA MET A 361 -20.11 2.32 -28.40
C MET A 361 -19.90 2.77 -29.86
N PRO A 362 -20.48 3.91 -30.28
CA PRO A 362 -20.18 4.50 -31.58
C PRO A 362 -18.70 4.89 -31.68
N PRO A 363 -18.14 5.04 -32.90
CA PRO A 363 -16.82 5.62 -33.09
C PRO A 363 -16.68 6.98 -32.38
N ASP A 364 -15.48 7.27 -31.89
CA ASP A 364 -15.16 8.59 -31.37
C ASP A 364 -15.38 9.64 -32.47
N VAL A 365 -16.01 10.76 -32.12
CA VAL A 365 -16.17 11.90 -33.01
C VAL A 365 -14.90 12.76 -32.84
N GLU A 366 -14.20 13.03 -33.94
CA GLU A 366 -13.01 13.91 -33.96
C GLU A 366 -13.30 15.33 -33.46
#